data_AF-A0A8J7YQ86-F1
#
_entry.id   AF-A0A8J7YQ86-F1
#
_cell.length_a   1.000
_cell.length_b   1.000
_cell.length_c   1.000
_cell.angle_alpha   90.00
_cell.angle_beta   90.00
_cell.angle_gamma   90.00
#
_symmetry.space_group_name_H-M   'P 1'
#
loop_
_entity.id
_entity.type
_entity.pdbx_description
1 polymer ?
#
loop_
_entity_poly.entity_id
_entity_poly.type
_entity_poly.pdbx_seq_one_letter_code
_entity_poly.pdbx_strand_id
1 'polypeptide(L)' 'MNDMLAEVEISKDGEVYYAKITLPSGEVITLENEDFEEVLEQVANDLQDRFSA' A
#
# COMPACT_ATOMS: atom_id res chain seq x y z
N MET A 1 -6.56 -12.40 -18.39
CA MET A 1 -7.40 -12.25 -17.17
C MET A 1 -6.53 -11.52 -16.18
N ASN A 2 -7.03 -10.48 -15.52
CA ASN A 2 -6.18 -9.51 -14.82
C ASN A 2 -5.47 -10.19 -13.64
N ASP A 3 -4.19 -10.53 -13.80
CA ASP A 3 -3.27 -11.06 -12.78
C ASP A 3 -2.89 -9.99 -11.73
N MET A 4 -3.80 -9.06 -11.43
CA MET A 4 -3.55 -7.95 -10.52
C MET A 4 -3.77 -8.42 -9.09
N LEU A 5 -2.68 -8.48 -8.31
CA LEU A 5 -2.70 -8.90 -6.90
C LEU A 5 -3.17 -7.79 -5.96
N ALA A 6 -2.78 -6.54 -6.23
CA ALA A 6 -3.24 -5.34 -5.53
C ALA A 6 -2.88 -4.10 -6.37
N GLU A 7 -3.59 -3.00 -6.17
CA GLU A 7 -3.22 -1.67 -6.68
C GLU A 7 -2.71 -0.82 -5.52
N VAL A 8 -1.55 -0.19 -5.67
CA VAL A 8 -0.98 0.70 -4.65
C VAL A 8 -0.85 2.11 -5.23
N GLU A 9 -1.51 3.07 -4.60
CA GLU A 9 -1.39 4.49 -4.90
C GLU A 9 -0.67 5.18 -3.74
N ILE A 10 0.40 5.92 -4.03
CA ILE A 10 1.08 6.74 -3.03
C ILE A 10 0.89 8.20 -3.40
N SER A 11 0.38 8.98 -2.45
CA SER A 11 0.18 10.41 -2.57
C SER A 11 0.90 11.13 -1.42
N LYS A 12 1.19 12.41 -1.62
CA LYS A 12 1.78 13.27 -0.59
C LYS A 12 0.85 14.44 -0.35
N ASP A 13 0.45 14.65 0.90
CA ASP A 13 -0.33 15.81 1.33
C ASP A 13 0.45 16.53 2.45
N GLY A 14 0.94 17.74 2.14
CA GLY A 14 1.83 18.47 3.04
C GLY A 14 3.15 17.73 3.28
N GLU A 15 3.40 17.36 4.54
CA GLU A 15 4.60 16.63 4.98
C GLU A 15 4.36 15.11 5.12
N VAL A 16 3.13 14.65 4.93
CA VAL A 16 2.74 13.25 5.12
C VAL A 16 2.55 12.55 3.78
N TYR A 17 3.07 11.34 3.67
CA TYR A 17 2.81 10.40 2.59
C TYR A 17 1.68 9.46 2.97
N TYR A 18 0.76 9.26 2.03
CA TYR A 18 -0.39 8.37 2.15
C TYR A 18 -0.26 7.27 1.12
N ALA A 19 -0.21 6.01 1.55
CA ALA A 19 -0.33 4.85 0.68
C ALA A 19 -1.73 4.25 0.81
N LYS A 20 -2.37 4.06 -0.33
CA LYS A 20 -3.67 3.42 -0.47
C LYS A 20 -3.49 2.13 -1.25
N ILE A 21 -3.76 1.01 -0.60
CA ILE A 21 -3.71 -0.33 -1.20
C ILE A 21 -5.15 -0.76 -1.46
N THR A 22 -5.50 -0.98 -2.73
CA THR A 22 -6.79 -1.51 -3.15
C THR A 22 -6.63 -2.97 -3.53
N LEU A 23 -7.22 -3.87 -2.73
CA LEU A 23 -7.21 -5.29 -3.01
C LEU A 23 -8.24 -5.65 -4.09
N PRO A 24 -8.07 -6.77 -4.81
CA PRO A 24 -9.02 -7.23 -5.83
C PRO A 24 -10.41 -7.53 -5.26
N SER A 25 -10.52 -7.76 -3.95
CA SER A 25 -11.79 -7.90 -3.23
C SER A 25 -12.57 -6.58 -3.12
N GLY A 26 -11.94 -5.44 -3.39
CA GLY A 26 -12.46 -4.10 -3.12
C GLY A 26 -12.15 -3.57 -1.72
N GLU A 27 -11.44 -4.34 -0.89
CA GLU A 27 -10.92 -3.85 0.39
C GLU A 27 -9.86 -2.76 0.14
N VAL A 28 -9.93 -1.68 0.91
CA VAL A 28 -9.00 -0.55 0.84
C VAL A 28 -8.28 -0.42 2.16
N ILE A 29 -6.96 -0.48 2.12
CA ILE A 29 -6.07 -0.29 3.26
C ILE A 29 -5.36 1.05 3.06
N THR A 30 -5.31 1.86 4.10
CA THR A 30 -4.63 3.16 4.06
C THR A 30 -3.53 3.19 5.11
N LEU A 31 -2.34 3.58 4.68
CA LEU A 31 -1.15 3.77 5.51
C LEU A 31 -0.71 5.22 5.37
N GLU A 32 -0.21 5.80 6.45
CA GLU A 32 0.31 7.17 6.45
C GLU A 32 1.62 7.25 7.24
N ASN A 33 2.59 8.01 6.74
CA ASN A 33 3.83 8.32 7.43
C ASN A 33 4.46 9.60 6.88
N GLU A 34 5.23 10.31 7.71
CA GLU A 34 6.03 11.47 7.31
C GLU A 34 7.27 11.06 6.47
N ASP A 35 7.76 9.85 6.67
CA ASP A 35 8.89 9.28 5.92
C ASP A 35 8.41 8.36 4.79
N PHE A 36 8.90 8.60 3.58
CA PHE A 36 8.54 7.83 2.40
C PHE A 36 9.10 6.40 2.42
N GLU A 37 10.30 6.19 2.94
CA GLU A 37 10.90 4.85 3.04
C GLU A 37 10.09 3.97 4.00
N GLU A 38 9.67 4.53 5.13
CA GLU A 38 8.80 3.86 6.09
C GLU A 38 7.45 3.48 5.47
N VAL A 39 6.83 4.36 4.65
CA VAL A 39 5.60 4.00 3.93
C VAL A 39 5.83 2.80 3.01
N LEU A 40 6.93 2.79 2.26
CA LEU A 40 7.23 1.70 1.34
C LEU A 40 7.51 0.38 2.07
N GLU A 41 8.23 0.42 3.20
CA GLU A 41 8.47 -0.76 4.03
C GLU A 41 7.16 -1.31 4.59
N GLN A 42 6.26 -0.46 5.07
CA GLN A 42 4.96 -0.89 5.57
C GLN A 42 4.10 -1.53 4.46
N VAL A 43 4.06 -0.92 3.28
CA VAL A 43 3.39 -1.50 2.10
C VAL A 43 3.98 -2.86 1.75
N ALA A 44 5.31 -2.96 1.70
CA ALA A 44 6.00 -4.19 1.35
C ALA A 44 5.72 -5.31 2.37
N ASN A 45 5.77 -4.99 3.66
CA ASN A 45 5.48 -5.94 4.74
C ASN A 45 4.02 -6.41 4.72
N ASP A 46 3.05 -5.51 4.51
CA ASP A 46 1.62 -5.90 4.44
C ASP A 46 1.34 -6.79 3.22
N LEU A 47 1.86 -6.41 2.05
CA LEU A 47 1.71 -7.23 0.84
C LEU A 47 2.44 -8.57 0.99
N GLN A 48 3.63 -8.58 1.60
CA GLN A 48 4.36 -9.82 1.86
C GLN A 48 3.57 -10.73 2.81
N ASP A 49 3.08 -10.24 3.94
CA ASP A 49 2.31 -11.06 4.89
C ASP A 49 1.04 -11.66 4.24
N ARG A 50 0.36 -10.86 3.40
CA ARG A 50 -0.88 -11.29 2.74
C ARG A 50 -0.68 -12.24 1.56
N PHE A 51 0.38 -12.06 0.78
CA PHE A 51 0.61 -12.79 -0.47
C PHE A 51 1.84 -13.72 -0.44
N SER A 52 2.52 -13.86 0.70
CA SER A 52 3.56 -14.88 0.85
C SER A 52 2.91 -16.26 0.80
N ALA A 53 2.96 -16.84 -0.41
CA ALA A 53 2.64 -18.24 -0.67
C ALA A 53 3.75 -19.16 -0.17
#